data_AF-A0A6P1DGF8-F1
#
_entry.id   AF-A0A6P1DGF8-F1
#
_cell.length_a   1.000
_cell.length_b   1.000
_cell.length_c   1.000
_cell.angle_alpha   90.00
_cell.angle_beta   90.00
_cell.angle_gamma   90.00
#
_symmetry.space_group_name_H-M   'P 1'
#
loop_
_entity.id
_entity.type
_entity.pdbx_description
1 polymer ?
#
loop_
_entity_poly.entity_id
_entity_poly.type
_entity_poly.pdbx_seq_one_letter_code
_entity_poly.pdbx_strand_id
1 'polypeptide(L)' 'TVVRLEPTEIYTNEHGGPVRVWNHRLTFTPLGENRCRYTDEIELEDGWRAFGLRQFVALLFRHRQRRWRQFARIIAD' A
#
# COMPACT_ATOMS: atom_id res chain seq x y z
N THR A 1 -8.09 3.42 -11.06
CA THR A 1 -9.55 3.25 -10.95
C THR A 1 -9.88 2.43 -9.73
N VAL A 2 -10.79 2.91 -8.87
CA VAL A 2 -11.26 2.13 -7.71
C VAL A 2 -12.14 0.99 -8.21
N VAL A 3 -11.82 -0.23 -7.78
CA VAL A 3 -12.54 -1.46 -8.18
C VAL A 3 -13.44 -1.93 -7.05
N ARG A 4 -12.97 -1.85 -5.80
CA ARG A 4 -13.73 -2.24 -4.61
C ARG A 4 -13.47 -1.25 -3.50
N LEU A 5 -14.54 -0.86 -2.82
CA LEU A 5 -14.49 0.01 -1.65
C LEU A 5 -15.45 -0.57 -0.61
N GLU A 6 -14.87 -1.30 0.34
CA GLU A 6 -15.56 -1.91 1.47
C GLU A 6 -15.09 -1.23 2.78
N PRO A 7 -15.82 -1.39 3.90
CA PRO A 7 -15.43 -0.78 5.17
C PRO A 7 -14.02 -1.16 5.65
N THR A 8 -13.54 -2.36 5.28
CA THR A 8 -12.24 -2.90 5.72
C THR A 8 -11.29 -3.20 4.56
N GLU A 9 -11.67 -2.91 3.32
CA GLU A 9 -10.84 -3.17 2.14
C GLU A 9 -11.03 -2.09 1.09
N ILE A 10 -9.93 -1.61 0.53
CA ILE A 10 -9.94 -0.74 -0.65
C ILE A 10 -9.08 -1.40 -1.69
N TYR A 11 -9.64 -1.69 -2.86
CA TYR A 11 -8.93 -2.26 -3.98
C TYR A 11 -9.03 -1.35 -5.20
N THR A 12 -7.89 -1.00 -5.76
CA THR A 12 -7.79 -0.10 -6.90
C THR A 12 -6.85 -0.69 -7.96
N ASN A 13 -7.26 -0.56 -9.22
CA ASN A 13 -6.44 -0.89 -10.36
C ASN A 13 -5.92 0.40 -10.94
N GLU A 14 -4.64 0.66 -10.74
CA GLU A 14 -3.94 1.81 -11.27
C GLU A 14 -3.02 1.37 -12.41
N HIS A 15 -2.66 2.33 -13.24
CA HIS A 15 -1.69 2.16 -14.31
C HIS A 15 -0.86 3.44 -14.35
N GLY A 16 0.45 3.31 -14.51
CA GLY A 16 1.35 4.44 -14.30
C GLY A 16 2.62 4.32 -15.13
N GLY A 17 2.75 5.19 -16.13
CA GLY A 17 3.95 5.32 -16.96
C GLY A 17 4.45 3.98 -17.51
N PRO A 18 5.69 3.56 -17.21
CA PRO A 18 6.26 2.30 -17.71
C PRO A 18 5.64 1.03 -17.08
N VAL A 19 4.72 1.16 -16.13
CA VAL A 19 4.08 0.06 -15.39
C VAL A 19 2.66 -0.15 -15.93
N ARG A 20 2.38 -1.32 -16.51
CA ARG A 20 1.06 -1.62 -17.09
C ARG A 20 0.06 -2.12 -16.04
N VAL A 21 0.53 -2.89 -15.05
CA VAL A 21 -0.30 -3.40 -13.95
C VAL A 21 0.22 -2.85 -12.63
N TRP A 22 -0.62 -2.04 -11.97
CA TRP A 22 -0.43 -1.61 -10.60
C TRP A 22 -1.73 -1.84 -9.84
N ASN A 23 -1.87 -3.00 -9.20
CA ASN A 23 -3.04 -3.25 -8.36
C ASN A 23 -2.68 -2.90 -6.92
N HIS A 24 -3.42 -1.98 -6.32
CA HIS A 24 -3.21 -1.53 -4.96
C HIS A 24 -4.37 -1.99 -4.09
N ARG A 25 -4.04 -2.77 -3.06
CA ARG A 25 -4.97 -3.28 -2.07
C ARG A 25 -4.60 -2.77 -0.69
N LEU A 26 -5.53 -2.09 -0.03
CA LEU A 26 -5.44 -1.69 1.35
C LEU A 26 -6.42 -2.55 2.15
N THR A 27 -5.96 -3.17 3.22
CA THR A 27 -6.82 -3.91 4.14
C THR A 27 -6.67 -3.40 5.56
N PHE A 28 -7.81 -3.36 6.28
CA PHE A 28 -7.91 -2.86 7.64
C PHE A 28 -8.51 -3.96 8.51
N THR A 29 -7.66 -4.65 9.27
CA THR A 29 -8.11 -5.72 10.17
C THR A 29 -8.17 -5.20 11.61
N PRO A 30 -9.34 -5.12 12.25
CA PRO A 30 -9.42 -4.74 13.65
C PRO A 30 -8.67 -5.74 14.54
N LEU A 31 -7.86 -5.25 15.48
CA LEU A 31 -7.08 -6.03 16.44
C LEU A 31 -7.53 -5.77 17.90
N GLY A 32 -8.70 -5.16 18.08
CA GLY A 32 -9.27 -4.74 19.37
C GLY A 32 -10.00 -3.41 19.23
N GLU A 33 -10.51 -2.87 20.33
CA GLU A 33 -11.35 -1.66 20.33
C GLU A 33 -10.64 -0.43 19.75
N ASN A 34 -9.36 -0.23 20.07
CA ASN A 34 -8.58 0.94 19.63
C ASN A 34 -7.37 0.59 18.76
N ARG A 35 -7.31 -0.62 18.19
CA ARG A 35 -6.18 -1.06 17.36
C ARG A 35 -6.66 -1.66 16.06
N CYS A 36 -6.04 -1.26 14.96
CA CYS A 36 -6.27 -1.83 13.65
C CYS A 36 -4.94 -2.13 12.97
N ARG A 37 -4.87 -3.28 12.29
CA ARG A 37 -3.77 -3.61 11.38
C ARG A 37 -4.13 -3.07 10.00
N TYR A 38 -3.41 -2.04 9.63
CA TYR A 38 -3.39 -1.54 8.26
C TYR A 38 -2.34 -2.31 7.46
N THR A 39 -2.76 -2.95 6.37
CA THR A 39 -1.88 -3.61 5.40
C THR A 39 -2.03 -2.93 4.06
N ASP A 40 -0.91 -2.69 3.39
CA ASP A 40 -0.83 -2.07 2.07
C ASP A 40 -0.07 -3.04 1.15
N GLU A 41 -0.76 -3.56 0.15
CA GLU A 41 -0.25 -4.52 -0.81
C GLU A 41 -0.28 -3.92 -2.22
N ILE A 42 0.83 -4.07 -2.93
CA ILE A 42 0.98 -3.61 -4.32
C ILE A 42 1.38 -4.81 -5.16
N GLU A 43 0.55 -5.12 -6.15
CA GLU A 43 0.85 -6.07 -7.20
C GLU A 43 1.40 -5.30 -8.42
N LEU A 44 2.55 -5.76 -8.91
CA LEU A 44 3.23 -5.21 -10.08
C LEU A 44 3.34 -6.32 -11.12
N GLU A 45 3.26 -5.97 -12.41
CA GLU A 45 3.52 -6.92 -13.50
C GLU A 45 4.94 -7.51 -13.42
N ASP A 46 5.08 -8.82 -13.63
CA ASP A 46 6.37 -9.50 -13.59
C ASP A 46 7.13 -9.41 -14.92
N GLY A 47 8.41 -9.00 -14.84
CA GLY A 47 9.33 -8.93 -15.97
C GLY A 47 10.72 -8.46 -15.55
N TRP A 48 11.73 -8.62 -16.40
CA TRP A 48 13.11 -8.23 -16.03
C TRP A 48 13.25 -6.73 -15.69
N ARG A 49 12.48 -5.87 -16.37
CA ARG A 49 12.36 -4.43 -16.05
C ARG A 49 11.62 -4.18 -14.74
N ALA A 50 10.75 -5.10 -14.32
CA ALA A 50 9.99 -5.00 -13.09
C ALA A 50 10.85 -5.16 -11.84
N PHE A 51 12.03 -5.79 -11.91
CA PHE A 51 12.90 -5.93 -10.75
C PHE A 51 13.36 -4.57 -10.21
N GLY A 52 13.88 -3.70 -11.08
CA GLY A 52 14.32 -2.35 -10.70
C GLY A 52 13.15 -1.50 -10.16
N LEU A 53 12.01 -1.57 -10.82
CA LEU A 53 10.78 -0.94 -10.37
C LEU A 53 10.34 -1.46 -8.99
N ARG A 54 10.36 -2.77 -8.76
CA ARG A 54 9.98 -3.39 -7.50
C ARG A 54 10.86 -2.91 -6.34
N GLN A 55 12.16 -2.77 -6.56
CA GLN A 55 13.06 -2.19 -5.54
C GLN A 55 12.74 -0.72 -5.26
N PHE A 56 12.47 0.06 -6.31
CA PHE A 56 12.08 1.46 -6.17
C PHE A 56 10.75 1.62 -5.41
N VAL A 57 9.73 0.85 -5.77
CA VAL A 57 8.43 0.80 -5.09
C VAL A 57 8.63 0.38 -3.63
N ALA A 58 9.38 -0.69 -3.38
CA ALA A 58 9.67 -1.13 -2.02
C ALA A 58 10.35 -0.02 -1.18
N LEU A 59 11.30 0.74 -1.76
CA LEU A 59 11.93 1.88 -1.09
C LEU A 59 10.94 3.00 -0.77
N LEU A 60 10.10 3.39 -1.74
CA LEU A 60 9.08 4.42 -1.55
C LEU A 60 8.08 4.02 -0.46
N PHE A 61 7.55 2.80 -0.51
CA PHE A 61 6.60 2.30 0.48
C PHE A 61 7.26 2.16 1.85
N ARG A 62 8.51 1.71 1.95
CA ARG A 62 9.25 1.72 3.22
C ARG A 62 9.42 3.13 3.78
N HIS A 63 9.73 4.12 2.94
CA HIS A 63 9.83 5.51 3.36
C HIS A 63 8.48 6.04 3.86
N ARG A 64 7.40 5.83 3.09
CA ARG A 64 6.04 6.18 3.49
C ARG A 64 5.67 5.56 4.82
N GLN A 65 5.98 4.27 5.02
CA GLN A 65 5.68 3.56 6.25
C GLN A 65 6.55 3.94 7.44
N ARG A 66 7.72 4.53 7.22
CA ARG A 66 8.47 5.21 8.29
C ARG A 66 7.76 6.50 8.69
N ARG A 67 7.34 7.33 7.72
CA ARG A 67 6.60 8.57 7.98
C ARG A 67 5.28 8.32 8.69
N TRP A 68 4.52 7.33 8.24
CA TRP A 68 3.24 6.95 8.86
C TRP A 68 3.40 6.49 10.30
N ARG A 69 4.46 5.72 10.60
CA ARG A 69 4.78 5.35 12.00
C ARG A 69 5.16 6.56 12.84
N GLN A 70 5.81 7.56 12.27
CA GLN A 70 6.12 8.80 12.98
C GLN A 70 4.84 9.59 13.29
N PHE A 71 3.94 9.76 12.32
CA PHE A 71 2.64 10.42 12.56
C PHE A 71 1.77 9.64 13.54
N ALA A 72 1.71 8.32 13.43
CA ALA A 72 0.95 7.49 14.36
C ALA A 72 1.46 7.63 15.80
N ARG A 73 2.76 7.85 16.01
CA ARG A 73 3.30 8.18 17.34
C ARG A 73 2.86 9.56 17.81
N ILE A 74 2.96 10.58 16.95
CA ILE A 74 2.55 11.96 17.29
C ILE A 74 1.06 12.05 17.63
N ILE A 75 0.19 11.31 16.94
CA ILE A 75 -1.26 11.32 17.17
C ILE A 75 -1.66 10.48 18.40
N ALA A 76 -0.80 9.54 18.81
CA ALA A 76 -1.06 8.71 19.98
C ALA A 76 -0.64 9.37 21.31
N ASP A 77 0.17 10.44 21.26
CA ASP A 77 0.49 11.33 22.39
C ASP A 77 -0.58 12.42 22.56
#